data_AF-A0A9P5Y8W2-F1
#
_entry.id   AF-A0A9P5Y8W2-F1
#
_cell.length_a   1.000
_cell.length_b   1.000
_cell.length_c   1.000
_cell.angle_alpha   90.00
_cell.angle_beta   90.00
_cell.angle_gamma   90.00
#
_symmetry.space_group_name_H-M   'P 1'
#
loop_
_entity.id
_entity.type
_entity.pdbx_description
1 polymer ?
#
loop_
_entity_poly.entity_id
_entity_poly.type
_entity_poly.pdbx_seq_one_letter_code
_entity_poly.pdbx_strand_id
1 'polypeptide(L)'
;MAQRCKSAISLSDSDSSYPTRPSTPQSPPTNERWYTVTVGRNPGVFCSSAEVTDNVCGIPGGNPARYHTEAQARAAFDSALAARLVRQVTITMMLS
;
A
#
# COMPACT_ATOMS: atom_id res chain seq x y z
N MET A 1 -17.98 -18.80 -4.34
CA MET A 1 -18.17 -17.35 -4.56
C MET A 1 -16.87 -16.78 -5.10
N ALA A 2 -16.71 -16.71 -6.43
CA ALA A 2 -15.49 -16.21 -7.08
C ALA A 2 -15.78 -14.80 -7.59
N GLN A 3 -15.06 -13.79 -7.09
CA GLN A 3 -15.13 -12.45 -7.64
C GLN A 3 -14.05 -12.24 -8.69
N ARG A 4 -14.55 -12.10 -9.91
CA ARG A 4 -13.91 -11.78 -11.17
C ARG A 4 -13.79 -10.26 -11.29
N CYS A 5 -12.59 -9.76 -11.60
CA CYS A 5 -12.27 -8.40 -12.05
C CYS A 5 -10.81 -8.46 -12.56
N LYS A 6 -10.39 -8.09 -13.77
CA LYS A 6 -10.94 -7.29 -14.87
C LYS A 6 -10.29 -7.78 -16.19
N SER A 7 -11.06 -7.80 -17.25
CA SER A 7 -10.62 -8.00 -18.64
C SER A 7 -10.36 -6.63 -19.29
N ALA A 8 -9.27 -6.47 -20.04
CA ALA A 8 -9.15 -5.46 -21.10
C ALA A 8 -8.13 -5.91 -22.16
N ILE A 9 -8.67 -6.36 -23.30
CA ILE A 9 -8.22 -6.16 -24.68
C ILE A 9 -6.71 -5.87 -24.90
N SER A 10 -6.04 -6.82 -25.54
CA SER A 10 -4.69 -6.67 -26.10
C SER A 10 -4.80 -6.67 -27.62
N LEU A 11 -5.00 -5.50 -28.23
CA LEU A 11 -4.81 -5.27 -29.66
C LEU A 11 -4.51 -3.78 -29.86
N SER A 12 -3.26 -3.44 -30.20
CA SER A 12 -2.89 -2.38 -31.16
C SER A 12 -1.36 -2.32 -31.33
N ASP A 13 -0.90 -2.83 -32.47
CA ASP A 13 0.33 -2.46 -33.18
C ASP A 13 0.29 -0.96 -33.51
N SER A 14 1.39 -0.20 -33.34
CA SER A 14 1.91 0.81 -34.30
C SER A 14 2.91 1.81 -33.67
N ASP A 15 4.08 1.81 -34.30
CA ASP A 15 5.24 2.70 -34.30
C ASP A 15 4.97 4.22 -34.15
N SER A 16 5.68 4.89 -33.22
CA SER A 16 6.05 6.31 -33.36
C SER A 16 7.09 6.75 -32.32
N SER A 17 8.26 7.14 -32.82
CA SER A 17 9.42 7.59 -32.08
C SER A 17 9.19 8.89 -31.29
N TYR A 18 9.27 8.81 -29.96
CA TYR A 18 9.57 9.95 -29.07
C TYR A 18 10.70 9.56 -28.12
N PRO A 19 11.78 10.36 -27.97
CA PRO A 19 12.83 10.10 -27.01
C PRO A 19 12.35 10.60 -25.64
N THR A 20 11.44 9.87 -25.00
CA THR A 20 11.04 10.17 -23.62
C THR A 20 11.50 9.02 -22.75
N ARG A 21 12.48 9.35 -21.89
CA ARG A 21 12.95 8.68 -20.65
C ARG A 21 12.62 7.18 -20.57
N PRO A 22 13.62 6.27 -20.37
CA PRO A 22 13.31 4.87 -20.12
C PRO A 22 12.34 4.78 -18.94
N SER A 23 11.07 4.65 -19.27
CA SER A 23 10.02 4.27 -18.36
C SER A 23 10.18 2.77 -18.37
N THR A 24 11.15 2.34 -17.56
CA THR A 24 11.55 0.95 -17.39
C THR A 24 10.28 0.11 -17.39
N PRO A 25 10.18 -0.96 -18.21
CA PRO A 25 9.06 -1.89 -18.10
C PRO A 25 9.03 -2.32 -16.66
N GLN A 26 8.04 -1.81 -15.91
CA GLN A 26 7.89 -2.10 -14.51
C GLN A 26 7.45 -3.56 -14.48
N SER A 27 8.46 -4.45 -14.46
CA SER A 27 8.31 -5.88 -14.32
C SER A 27 7.27 -6.09 -13.23
N PRO A 28 6.29 -6.98 -13.40
CA PRO A 28 5.29 -7.21 -12.36
C PRO A 28 6.07 -7.52 -11.10
N PRO A 29 5.96 -6.73 -10.01
CA PRO A 29 6.67 -7.06 -8.80
C PRO A 29 6.01 -8.31 -8.24
N THR A 30 6.50 -9.49 -8.65
CA THR A 30 6.06 -10.83 -8.22
C THR A 30 6.49 -11.14 -6.78
N ASN A 31 6.64 -10.11 -5.96
CA ASN A 31 6.87 -10.20 -4.54
C ASN A 31 5.82 -9.29 -3.90
N GLU A 32 4.56 -9.73 -3.95
CA GLU A 32 3.45 -9.07 -3.28
C GLU A 32 3.78 -8.98 -1.79
N ARG A 33 4.10 -7.76 -1.35
CA ARG A 33 4.44 -7.48 0.04
C ARG A 33 3.29 -6.68 0.61
N TRP A 34 2.66 -7.23 1.64
CA TRP A 34 1.55 -6.60 2.33
C TRP A 34 2.05 -6.00 3.63
N TYR A 35 1.53 -4.83 3.97
CA TYR A 35 1.97 -4.05 5.12
C TYR A 35 0.75 -3.71 5.96
N THR A 36 0.86 -3.90 7.27
CA THR A 36 -0.16 -3.50 8.23
C THR A 36 0.35 -2.31 9.01
N VAL A 37 -0.37 -1.19 8.95
CA VAL A 37 -0.10 0.01 9.73
C VAL A 37 -1.16 0.09 10.82
N THR A 38 -0.76 -0.16 12.07
CA THR A 38 -1.64 -0.01 13.25
C THR A 38 -1.60 1.41 13.80
N VAL A 39 -0.44 2.05 13.77
CA VAL A 39 -0.25 3.43 14.24
C VAL A 39 0.29 4.27 13.09
N GLY A 40 -0.46 5.29 12.66
CA GLY A 40 -0.13 6.12 11.50
C GLY A 40 -1.17 7.21 11.22
N ARG A 41 -0.95 8.00 10.17
CA ARG A 41 -1.91 9.02 9.70
C ARG A 41 -3.23 8.42 9.23
N ASN A 42 -3.15 7.25 8.60
CA ASN A 42 -4.23 6.49 8.01
C ASN A 42 -4.00 4.98 8.26
N PRO A 43 -4.30 4.45 9.45
CA PRO A 43 -4.06 3.04 9.75
C PRO A 43 -4.86 2.12 8.84
N GLY A 44 -4.26 1.00 8.42
CA GLY A 44 -4.84 0.08 7.45
C GLY A 44 -3.84 -0.92 6.90
N VAL A 45 -4.25 -1.61 5.83
CA VAL A 45 -3.43 -2.58 5.10
C VAL A 45 -3.06 -2.03 3.73
N PHE A 46 -1.78 -2.08 3.37
CA PHE A 46 -1.22 -1.48 2.16
C PHE A 46 -0.35 -2.50 1.41
N CYS A 47 -0.25 -2.37 0.09
CA CYS A 47 0.66 -3.18 -0.74
C CYS A 47 1.91 -2.40 -1.20
N SER A 48 1.97 -1.09 -0.92
CA SER A 48 3.07 -0.21 -1.31
C SER A 48 3.89 0.22 -0.11
N SER A 49 5.21 0.02 -0.17
CA SER A 49 6.12 0.48 0.88
C SER A 49 6.21 2.01 0.97
N ALA A 50 5.98 2.71 -0.15
CA ALA A 50 6.01 4.17 -0.18
C ALA A 50 4.85 4.76 0.64
N GLU A 51 3.63 4.27 0.41
CA GLU A 51 2.43 4.70 1.14
C GLU A 51 2.56 4.44 2.65
N VAL A 52 3.11 3.27 3.02
CA VAL A 52 3.37 2.91 4.40
C VAL A 52 4.36 3.89 5.04
N THR A 53 5.43 4.22 4.33
CA THR A 53 6.47 5.13 4.83
C THR A 53 5.87 6.52 5.06
N ASP A 54 5.11 7.07 4.10
CA ASP A 54 4.44 8.37 4.26
C ASP A 54 3.43 8.37 5.41
N ASN A 55 2.84 7.21 5.68
CA ASN A 55 1.85 7.03 6.72
C ASN A 55 2.44 6.94 8.13
N VAL A 56 3.65 6.40 8.29
CA VAL A 56 4.32 6.26 9.60
C VAL A 56 5.44 7.28 9.82
N CYS A 57 5.94 7.93 8.77
CA CYS A 57 7.05 8.86 8.85
C CYS A 57 6.69 10.07 9.72
N GLY A 58 7.53 10.34 10.72
CA GLY A 58 7.33 11.40 11.70
C GLY A 58 6.27 11.09 12.76
N ILE A 59 5.72 9.86 12.80
CA ILE A 59 4.76 9.46 13.83
C ILE A 59 5.44 8.62 14.91
N PRO A 60 5.42 9.07 16.18
CA PRO A 60 5.95 8.28 17.27
C PRO A 60 5.12 7.00 17.46
N GLY A 61 5.80 5.84 17.44
CA GLY A 61 5.17 4.53 17.54
C GLY A 61 4.63 3.96 16.23
N GLY A 62 4.83 4.64 15.09
CA GLY A 62 4.48 4.13 13.77
C GLY A 62 5.40 2.99 13.34
N ASN A 63 5.03 1.75 13.69
CA ASN A 63 5.76 0.55 13.27
C ASN A 63 4.91 -0.30 12.32
N PRO A 64 5.21 -0.31 11.01
CA PRO A 64 4.50 -1.13 10.06
C PRO A 64 4.99 -2.59 10.09
N ALA A 65 4.06 -3.54 10.21
CA ALA A 65 4.35 -4.96 10.12
C ALA A 65 4.26 -5.43 8.66
N ARG A 66 5.15 -6.33 8.24
CA ARG A 66 5.24 -6.86 6.86
C ARG A 66 4.75 -8.31 6.80
N TYR A 67 4.01 -8.64 5.76
CA TYR A 67 3.41 -9.95 5.51
C TYR A 67 3.52 -10.35 4.03
N HIS A 68 3.44 -11.64 3.77
CA HIS A 68 3.52 -12.21 2.43
C HIS A 68 2.17 -12.31 1.73
N THR A 69 1.05 -12.19 2.46
CA THR A 69 -0.31 -12.31 1.91
C THR A 69 -1.24 -11.24 2.48
N GLU A 70 -2.23 -10.81 1.70
CA GLU A 70 -3.26 -9.86 2.13
C GLU A 70 -4.04 -10.39 3.32
N ALA A 71 -4.48 -11.67 3.25
CA ALA A 71 -5.28 -12.30 4.28
C ALA A 71 -4.57 -12.29 5.64
N GLN A 72 -3.26 -12.54 5.66
CA GLN A 72 -2.47 -12.49 6.89
C GLN A 72 -2.33 -11.05 7.42
N ALA A 73 -2.07 -10.08 6.54
CA ALA A 73 -1.99 -8.67 6.92
C ALA A 73 -3.33 -8.14 7.47
N ARG A 74 -4.44 -8.56 6.86
CA ARG A 74 -5.80 -8.20 7.28
C ARG A 74 -6.15 -8.83 8.62
N ALA A 75 -5.91 -10.13 8.79
CA ALA A 75 -6.13 -10.81 10.06
C ALA A 75 -5.30 -10.18 11.21
N ALA A 76 -4.05 -9.78 10.92
CA ALA A 76 -3.23 -9.07 11.88
C ALA A 76 -3.79 -7.67 12.22
N PHE A 77 -4.31 -6.95 11.23
CA PHE A 77 -4.97 -5.66 11.44
C PHE A 77 -6.26 -5.80 12.27
N ASP A 78 -7.10 -6.79 11.95
CA ASP A 78 -8.33 -7.07 12.68
C ASP A 78 -8.03 -7.48 14.13
N SER A 79 -6.97 -8.25 14.35
CA SER A 79 -6.48 -8.59 15.69
C SER A 79 -6.01 -7.34 16.45
N ALA A 80 -5.30 -6.43 15.77
CA ALA A 80 -4.87 -5.16 16.35
C ALA A 80 -6.06 -4.22 16.66
N LEU A 81 -7.11 -4.24 15.83
CA LEU A 81 -8.36 -3.52 16.08
C LEU A 81 -9.06 -4.07 17.31
N ALA A 82 -9.21 -5.39 17.40
CA ALA A 82 -9.82 -6.06 18.56
C ALA A 82 -9.04 -5.79 19.86
N ALA A 83 -7.71 -5.75 19.78
CA ALA A 83 -6.82 -5.41 20.89
C ALA A 83 -6.74 -3.90 21.19
N ARG A 84 -7.46 -3.04 20.44
CA ARG A 84 -7.42 -1.57 20.54
C ARG A 84 -6.01 -0.96 20.42
N LEU A 85 -5.15 -1.62 19.64
CA LEU A 85 -3.79 -1.15 19.36
C LEU A 85 -3.74 -0.18 18.17
N VAL A 86 -4.82 -0.10 17.37
CA VAL A 86 -4.89 0.79 16.21
C VAL A 86 -5.12 2.23 16.66
N ARG A 87 -4.21 3.13 16.26
CA ARG A 87 -4.25 4.56 16.61
C ARG A 87 -4.02 5.42 15.38
N GLN A 88 -5.04 6.18 15.01
CA GLN A 88 -4.90 7.20 13.98
C GLN A 88 -4.32 8.47 14.60
N VAL A 89 -3.23 8.97 14.02
CA VAL A 89 -2.57 10.20 14.46
C VAL A 89 -2.89 11.31 13.47
N THR A 90 -3.69 12.27 13.90
CA THR A 90 -3.98 13.49 13.14
C THR A 90 -2.90 14.51 13.44
N ILE A 91 -2.04 14.81 12.48
CA ILE A 91 -1.09 15.93 12.59
C ILE A 91 -1.87 17.20 12.26
N THR A 92 -2.30 17.91 13.29
CA THR A 92 -2.89 19.24 13.13
C THR A 92 -1.77 20.20 12.70
N MET A 93 -1.70 20.50 11.41
CA MET A 93 -0.91 21.65 10.97
C MET A 93 -1.64 22.91 11.45
N MET A 94 -1.21 23.46 12.59
CA MET A 94 -1.66 24.79 12.99
C MET A 94 -1.11 25.77 11.96
N LEU A 95 -1.98 26.22 11.06
CA LEU A 95 -1.72 27.34 10.17
C LEU A 95 -1.37 28.54 11.05
N SER A 96 -0.12 28.99 10.96
CA SER A 96 0.40 30.18 11.65
C SER A 96 0.16 31.42 10.82
#